data_AF-A0A0Q7AC07-F1
#
_entry.id   AF-A0A0Q7AC07-F1
#
_cell.length_a   1.000
_cell.length_b   1.000
_cell.length_c   1.000
_cell.angle_alpha   90.00
_cell.angle_beta   90.00
_cell.angle_gamma   90.00
#
_symmetry.space_group_name_H-M   'P 1'
#
loop_
_entity.id
_entity.type
_entity.pdbx_description
1 polymer ?
#
loop_
_entity_poly.entity_id
_entity_poly.type
_entity_poly.pdbx_seq_one_letter_code
_entity_poly.pdbx_strand_id
1 'polypeptide(L)'
;MAYVQISSGFLAYKPVELIEYELRAILEELGDIGASKVSRIDLFADFASADSMEAWDRDAWVTRATAVHQYAEGSTFTGWTVGAGGVLMARLYHKLLECQKTGKDYLLGLWREAGWDDLTPVWRLEFEFRREALSQLKLDGLSSVLGNLDGLWDYATTDWLTLRCPNRQDQTRSRWEIHPLWMLLASVDWNTPGGSLSRSFKPTRGPSMAWIGSRALSLMASTASLNRHRNFEHAGIELMNVAADALSRRQEQKGLSPKGGFSEMVDDCNRKFNTALNDFEADPDPVLPNLQNPYYRAKQGFPNRGV
;
A
#
# COMPACT_ATOMS: atom_id res chain seq x y z
N MET A 1 20.50 15.20 -9.12
CA MET A 1 19.31 15.36 -8.25
C MET A 1 18.90 13.98 -7.79
N ALA A 2 18.98 13.71 -6.48
CA ALA A 2 18.53 12.44 -5.91
C ALA A 2 17.02 12.51 -5.60
N TYR A 3 16.28 11.45 -5.92
CA TYR A 3 14.90 11.26 -5.52
C TYR A 3 14.84 10.08 -4.56
N VAL A 4 14.31 10.32 -3.36
CA VAL A 4 14.20 9.29 -2.31
C VAL A 4 12.74 9.12 -1.94
N GLN A 5 12.28 7.87 -1.92
CA GLN A 5 10.96 7.49 -1.46
C GLN A 5 11.09 6.58 -0.24
N ILE A 6 10.52 7.01 0.87
CA ILE A 6 10.55 6.26 2.13
C ILE A 6 9.25 5.47 2.25
N SER A 7 9.35 4.16 2.45
CA SER A 7 8.18 3.29 2.61
C SER A 7 7.52 3.47 3.97
N SER A 8 6.20 3.32 4.05
CA SER A 8 5.44 3.38 5.31
C SER A 8 5.94 2.41 6.38
N GLY A 9 6.45 1.23 5.99
CA GLY A 9 7.01 0.27 6.94
C GLY A 9 8.30 0.77 7.59
N PHE A 10 9.11 1.55 6.87
CA PHE A 10 10.32 2.14 7.44
C PHE A 10 10.00 3.36 8.30
N LEU A 11 9.01 4.16 7.89
CA LEU A 11 8.47 5.26 8.71
C LEU A 11 7.86 4.76 10.03
N ALA A 12 7.27 3.57 10.04
CA ALA A 12 6.76 2.96 11.26
C ALA A 12 7.89 2.48 12.20
N TYR A 13 9.11 2.29 11.69
CA TYR A 13 10.26 1.79 12.45
C TYR A 13 11.18 2.90 12.95
N LYS A 14 11.32 4.00 12.19
CA LYS A 14 12.31 5.04 12.45
C LYS A 14 11.72 6.44 12.20
N PRO A 15 12.02 7.44 13.06
CA PRO A 15 11.61 8.83 12.85
C PRO A 15 12.16 9.41 11.55
N VAL A 16 11.39 10.30 10.92
CA VAL A 16 11.72 10.89 9.61
C VAL A 16 13.02 11.69 9.65
N GLU A 17 13.26 12.41 10.75
CA GLU A 17 14.44 13.25 10.95
C GLU A 17 15.72 12.40 10.98
N LEU A 18 15.66 11.23 11.66
CA LEU A 18 16.80 10.32 11.70
C LEU A 18 17.02 9.64 10.35
N ILE A 19 15.93 9.28 9.65
CA ILE A 19 16.02 8.76 8.27
C ILE A 19 16.67 9.80 7.35
N GLU A 20 16.28 11.06 7.43
CA GLU A 20 16.85 12.11 6.59
C GLU A 20 18.33 12.36 6.89
N TYR A 21 18.71 12.37 8.17
CA TYR A 21 20.10 12.47 8.60
C TYR A 21 20.98 11.34 8.02
N GLU A 22 20.53 10.09 8.14
CA GLU A 22 21.24 8.93 7.58
C GLU A 22 21.31 8.98 6.05
N LEU A 23 20.23 9.39 5.39
CA LEU A 23 20.21 9.55 3.92
C LEU A 23 21.18 10.63 3.46
N ARG A 24 21.29 11.75 4.18
CA ARG A 24 22.26 12.81 3.87
C ARG A 24 23.68 12.29 3.91
N ALA A 25 24.05 11.56 4.96
CA ALA A 25 25.39 11.00 5.10
C ALA A 25 25.75 10.10 3.89
N ILE A 26 24.82 9.28 3.41
CA ILE A 26 25.02 8.45 2.21
C ILE A 26 25.13 9.31 0.94
N LEU A 27 24.28 10.32 0.78
CA LEU A 27 24.25 11.16 -0.42
C LEU A 27 25.45 12.10 -0.52
N GLU A 28 26.03 12.53 0.60
CA GLU A 28 27.26 13.35 0.65
C GLU A 28 28.46 12.61 0.07
N GLU A 29 28.50 11.28 0.16
CA GLU A 29 29.54 10.46 -0.50
C GLU A 29 29.42 10.48 -2.03
N LEU A 30 28.24 10.82 -2.56
CA LEU A 30 27.93 10.82 -3.99
C LEU A 30 28.04 12.21 -4.64
N GLY A 31 28.17 13.26 -3.84
CA GLY A 31 28.37 14.64 -4.31
C GLY A 31 27.68 15.68 -3.43
N ASP A 32 27.71 16.94 -3.91
CA ASP A 32 27.14 18.07 -3.18
C ASP A 32 25.62 17.95 -3.00
N ILE A 33 25.17 18.09 -1.75
CA ILE A 33 23.75 18.06 -1.41
C ILE A 33 23.22 19.44 -1.00
N GLY A 34 22.03 19.77 -1.52
CA GLY A 34 21.30 20.97 -1.14
C GLY A 34 20.31 20.74 0.01
N ALA A 35 19.47 21.74 0.26
CA ALA A 35 18.33 21.59 1.16
C ALA A 35 17.33 20.55 0.62
N SER A 36 16.81 19.71 1.51
CA SER A 36 15.81 18.69 1.17
C SER A 36 14.48 19.35 0.83
N LYS A 37 13.83 18.91 -0.24
CA LYS A 37 12.47 19.35 -0.61
C LYS A 37 11.49 18.19 -0.49
N VAL A 38 10.28 18.48 -0.04
CA VAL A 38 9.20 17.48 0.00
C VAL A 38 8.40 17.57 -1.29
N SER A 39 8.47 16.52 -2.10
CA SER A 39 7.70 16.40 -3.35
C SER A 39 6.32 15.79 -3.13
N ARG A 40 6.18 14.96 -2.10
CA ARG A 40 4.95 14.30 -1.72
C ARG A 40 4.98 13.95 -0.23
N ILE A 41 3.86 14.10 0.44
CA ILE A 41 3.63 13.58 1.79
C ILE A 41 2.23 12.97 1.86
N ASP A 42 2.13 11.81 2.49
CA ASP A 42 0.88 11.09 2.68
C ASP A 42 0.60 11.02 4.18
N LEU A 43 -0.39 11.79 4.64
CA LEU A 43 -0.87 11.73 6.02
C LEU A 43 -2.01 10.73 6.08
N PHE A 44 -2.05 9.86 7.08
CA PHE A 44 -3.14 8.92 7.25
C PHE A 44 -3.54 8.71 8.71
N ALA A 45 -4.82 8.38 8.91
CA ALA A 45 -5.36 7.87 10.15
C ALA A 45 -5.96 6.47 9.90
N ASP A 46 -5.50 5.49 10.67
CA ASP A 46 -6.14 4.19 10.77
C ASP A 46 -7.18 4.21 11.89
N PHE A 47 -8.35 3.64 11.65
CA PHE A 47 -9.43 3.58 12.63
C PHE A 47 -10.23 2.29 12.49
N ALA A 48 -10.65 1.74 13.62
CA ALA A 48 -11.57 0.61 13.67
C ALA A 48 -13.01 1.14 13.66
N SER A 49 -13.83 0.67 12.72
CA SER A 49 -15.26 1.03 12.69
C SER A 49 -16.09 -0.07 12.04
N ALA A 50 -17.29 -0.26 12.60
CA ALA A 50 -18.33 -1.13 12.07
C ALA A 50 -19.34 -0.37 11.20
N ASP A 51 -19.16 0.94 11.02
CA ASP A 51 -20.01 1.74 10.13
C ASP A 51 -19.99 1.18 8.71
N SER A 52 -21.09 1.37 7.98
CA SER A 52 -21.16 0.99 6.57
C SER A 52 -20.65 2.12 5.69
N MET A 53 -19.35 2.11 5.36
CA MET A 53 -18.74 3.11 4.47
C MET A 53 -19.35 3.12 3.05
N GLU A 54 -19.99 2.02 2.65
CA GLU A 54 -20.71 1.90 1.38
C GLU A 54 -22.05 2.65 1.39
N ALA A 55 -22.64 2.89 2.57
CA ALA A 55 -23.97 3.50 2.68
C ALA A 55 -23.98 5.01 2.42
N TRP A 56 -22.81 5.64 2.26
CA TRP A 56 -22.72 7.06 1.97
C TRP A 56 -22.88 7.32 0.48
N ASP A 57 -23.90 8.08 0.13
CA ASP A 57 -24.10 8.53 -1.24
C ASP A 57 -23.05 9.59 -1.65
N ARG A 58 -22.88 9.78 -2.95
CA ARG A 58 -21.94 10.77 -3.53
C ARG A 58 -22.18 12.19 -3.00
N ASP A 59 -23.42 12.54 -2.70
CA ASP A 59 -23.83 13.86 -2.21
C ASP A 59 -23.44 14.12 -0.74
N ALA A 60 -23.16 13.08 0.05
CA ALA A 60 -22.58 13.21 1.39
C ALA A 60 -21.16 13.84 1.35
N TRP A 61 -20.42 13.64 0.25
CA TRP A 61 -19.04 14.12 0.08
C TRP A 61 -18.96 15.55 -0.46
N VAL A 62 -18.73 16.52 0.42
CA VAL A 62 -18.51 17.92 0.06
C VAL A 62 -17.00 18.15 -0.11
N THR A 63 -16.57 18.51 -1.31
CA THR A 63 -15.14 18.60 -1.64
C THR A 63 -14.84 19.65 -2.71
N ARG A 64 -13.60 20.16 -2.70
CA ARG A 64 -13.04 21.01 -3.77
C ARG A 64 -12.56 20.19 -4.98
N ALA A 65 -12.47 18.87 -4.86
CA ALA A 65 -12.08 18.00 -5.96
C ALA A 65 -13.21 17.81 -6.99
N THR A 66 -12.83 17.64 -8.25
CA THR A 66 -13.79 17.41 -9.34
C THR A 66 -14.40 16.00 -9.29
N ALA A 67 -13.63 15.01 -8.85
CA ALA A 67 -14.00 13.60 -8.95
C ALA A 67 -14.00 12.89 -7.59
N VAL A 68 -15.02 12.06 -7.38
CA VAL A 68 -15.13 11.10 -6.27
C VAL A 68 -15.50 9.76 -6.90
N HIS A 69 -14.75 8.73 -6.54
CA HIS A 69 -14.88 7.37 -7.04
C HIS A 69 -15.12 6.40 -5.90
N GLN A 70 -15.92 5.39 -6.17
CA GLN A 70 -16.16 4.24 -5.30
C GLN A 70 -15.52 3.02 -5.92
N TYR A 71 -14.93 2.17 -5.08
CA TYR A 71 -14.29 0.93 -5.48
C TYR A 71 -14.94 -0.26 -4.78
N ALA A 72 -15.01 -1.36 -5.51
CA ALA A 72 -15.41 -2.66 -5.00
C ALA A 72 -14.57 -3.75 -5.67
N GLU A 73 -14.36 -4.86 -4.96
CA GLU A 73 -13.82 -6.09 -5.52
C GLU A 73 -14.90 -7.17 -5.47
N GLY A 74 -15.35 -7.62 -6.64
CA GLY A 74 -16.54 -8.44 -6.74
C GLY A 74 -17.76 -7.67 -6.20
N SER A 75 -18.44 -8.24 -5.22
CA SER A 75 -19.58 -7.62 -4.54
C SER A 75 -19.21 -6.92 -3.23
N THR A 76 -17.91 -6.72 -2.95
CA THR A 76 -17.45 -6.16 -1.67
C THR A 76 -16.91 -4.75 -1.89
N PHE A 77 -17.53 -3.75 -1.28
CA PHE A 77 -17.02 -2.39 -1.26
C PHE A 77 -15.65 -2.32 -0.57
N THR A 78 -14.70 -1.63 -1.20
CA THR A 78 -13.31 -1.54 -0.73
C THR A 78 -12.86 -0.13 -0.38
N GLY A 79 -13.58 0.91 -0.85
CA GLY A 79 -13.28 2.28 -0.46
C GLY A 79 -13.73 3.36 -1.41
N TRP A 80 -13.47 4.59 -0.98
CA TRP A 80 -13.62 5.83 -1.72
C TRP A 80 -12.27 6.41 -2.12
N THR A 81 -12.25 7.14 -3.23
CA THR A 81 -11.15 8.01 -3.62
C THR A 81 -11.70 9.35 -4.07
N VAL A 82 -11.09 10.43 -3.61
CA VAL A 82 -11.47 11.80 -3.94
C VAL A 82 -10.26 12.53 -4.52
N GLY A 83 -10.43 13.20 -5.66
CA GLY A 83 -9.36 14.01 -6.26
C GLY A 83 -8.23 13.20 -6.89
N ALA A 84 -8.51 11.99 -7.39
CA ALA A 84 -7.51 11.15 -8.07
C ALA A 84 -6.78 11.92 -9.18
N GLY A 85 -5.45 11.87 -9.16
CA GLY A 85 -4.60 12.56 -10.14
C GLY A 85 -4.39 14.06 -9.87
N GLY A 86 -5.08 14.64 -8.88
CA GLY A 86 -4.92 16.03 -8.48
C GLY A 86 -3.67 16.31 -7.64
N VAL A 87 -3.52 17.56 -7.21
CA VAL A 87 -2.45 18.02 -6.31
C VAL A 87 -2.67 17.62 -4.85
N LEU A 88 -3.92 17.34 -4.49
CA LEU A 88 -4.37 16.77 -3.21
C LEU A 88 -5.39 15.66 -3.54
N MET A 89 -5.23 14.51 -2.89
CA MET A 89 -6.07 13.33 -3.10
C MET A 89 -6.37 12.67 -1.76
N ALA A 90 -7.62 12.27 -1.54
CA ALA A 90 -8.00 11.45 -0.39
C ALA A 90 -8.33 10.02 -0.82
N ARG A 91 -8.01 9.07 0.06
CA ARG A 91 -8.39 7.66 -0.03
C ARG A 91 -8.98 7.24 1.30
N LEU A 92 -10.19 6.70 1.27
CA LEU A 92 -10.80 6.03 2.43
C LEU A 92 -11.04 4.58 2.06
N TYR A 93 -10.28 3.64 2.63
CA TYR A 93 -10.30 2.26 2.16
C TYR A 93 -10.17 1.23 3.27
N HIS A 94 -10.62 0.01 2.98
CA HIS A 94 -10.60 -1.10 3.92
C HIS A 94 -9.17 -1.61 4.10
N LYS A 95 -8.50 -1.10 5.14
CA LYS A 95 -7.07 -1.29 5.36
C LYS A 95 -6.71 -2.70 5.79
N LEU A 96 -7.55 -3.32 6.62
CA LEU A 96 -7.36 -4.72 7.03
C LEU A 96 -7.35 -5.67 5.82
N LEU A 97 -8.30 -5.49 4.89
CA LEU A 97 -8.36 -6.28 3.65
C LEU A 97 -7.15 -6.02 2.73
N GLU A 98 -6.64 -4.79 2.70
CA GLU A 98 -5.41 -4.47 1.96
C GLU A 98 -4.19 -5.17 2.56
N CYS A 99 -4.03 -5.15 3.88
CA CYS A 99 -2.89 -5.80 4.56
C CYS A 99 -2.85 -7.30 4.28
N GLN A 100 -4.00 -7.97 4.31
CA GLN A 100 -4.11 -9.40 3.96
C GLN A 100 -3.65 -9.73 2.53
N LYS A 101 -3.74 -8.76 1.60
CA LYS A 101 -3.30 -8.95 0.21
C LYS A 101 -1.83 -8.61 0.00
N THR A 102 -1.34 -7.62 0.73
CA THR A 102 0.01 -7.06 0.52
C THR A 102 1.05 -7.54 1.52
N GLY A 103 0.64 -8.28 2.55
CA GLY A 103 1.53 -8.81 3.59
C GLY A 103 2.06 -7.73 4.54
N LYS A 104 1.32 -6.63 4.72
CA LYS A 104 1.70 -5.53 5.64
C LYS A 104 1.34 -5.83 7.08
N ASP A 105 1.71 -7.02 7.54
CA ASP A 105 1.26 -7.57 8.82
C ASP A 105 1.81 -6.79 10.03
N TYR A 106 2.87 -6.00 9.83
CA TYR A 106 3.43 -5.11 10.85
C TYR A 106 2.41 -4.11 11.41
N LEU A 107 1.38 -3.72 10.63
CA LEU A 107 0.34 -2.80 11.08
C LEU A 107 -0.60 -3.45 12.11
N LEU A 108 -0.82 -4.76 12.05
CA LEU A 108 -1.72 -5.47 12.95
C LEU A 108 -1.21 -5.40 14.41
N GLY A 109 0.11 -5.51 14.60
CA GLY A 109 0.74 -5.34 15.91
C GLY A 109 0.52 -3.94 16.48
N LEU A 110 0.74 -2.91 15.66
CA LEU A 110 0.54 -1.51 16.04
C LEU A 110 -0.92 -1.22 16.40
N TRP A 111 -1.88 -1.78 15.65
CA TRP A 111 -3.30 -1.61 15.96
C TRP A 111 -3.68 -2.26 17.28
N ARG A 112 -3.17 -3.47 17.59
CA ARG A 112 -3.41 -4.14 18.88
C ARG A 112 -2.85 -3.33 20.05
N GLU A 113 -1.65 -2.78 19.89
CA GLU A 113 -1.06 -1.88 20.89
C GLU A 113 -1.90 -0.61 21.10
N ALA A 114 -2.57 -0.14 20.05
CA ALA A 114 -3.54 0.95 20.10
C ALA A 114 -4.95 0.55 20.57
N GLY A 115 -5.16 -0.72 20.96
CA GLY A 115 -6.42 -1.22 21.53
C GLY A 115 -7.40 -1.84 20.52
N TRP A 116 -6.95 -2.20 19.32
CA TRP A 116 -7.78 -2.94 18.36
C TRP A 116 -8.10 -4.36 18.87
N ASP A 117 -9.34 -4.79 18.63
CA ASP A 117 -9.94 -6.02 19.16
C ASP A 117 -9.74 -7.26 18.26
N ASP A 118 -8.91 -7.17 17.22
CA ASP A 118 -8.69 -8.19 16.19
C ASP A 118 -9.94 -8.58 15.36
N LEU A 119 -11.09 -7.93 15.58
CA LEU A 119 -12.37 -8.30 14.98
C LEU A 119 -12.96 -7.17 14.14
N THR A 120 -12.95 -5.96 14.67
CA THR A 120 -13.56 -4.79 14.05
C THR A 120 -12.80 -4.42 12.76
N PRO A 121 -13.48 -4.18 11.63
CA PRO A 121 -12.83 -3.75 10.41
C PRO A 121 -11.98 -2.49 10.61
N VAL A 122 -10.73 -2.53 10.15
CA VAL A 122 -9.85 -1.35 10.14
C VAL A 122 -9.89 -0.68 8.77
N TRP A 123 -10.13 0.62 8.80
CA TRP A 123 -10.18 1.53 7.68
C TRP A 123 -9.06 2.56 7.78
N ARG A 124 -8.62 3.06 6.62
CA ARG A 124 -7.65 4.14 6.55
C ARG A 124 -8.23 5.31 5.79
N LEU A 125 -8.19 6.49 6.40
CA LEU A 125 -8.31 7.77 5.71
C LEU A 125 -6.90 8.29 5.43
N GLU A 126 -6.56 8.56 4.18
CA GLU A 126 -5.23 8.99 3.74
C GLU A 126 -5.34 10.19 2.80
N PHE A 127 -4.59 11.25 3.07
CA PHE A 127 -4.44 12.44 2.21
C PHE A 127 -3.03 12.49 1.63
N GLU A 128 -2.94 12.42 0.31
CA GLU A 128 -1.71 12.60 -0.47
C GLU A 128 -1.60 14.07 -0.90
N PHE A 129 -0.62 14.79 -0.37
CA PHE A 129 -0.25 16.14 -0.79
C PHE A 129 0.93 16.09 -1.75
N ARG A 130 0.78 16.65 -2.94
CA ARG A 130 1.87 16.80 -3.92
C ARG A 130 2.54 18.15 -3.81
N ARG A 131 3.69 18.26 -4.48
CA ARG A 131 4.57 19.43 -4.44
C ARG A 131 3.83 20.74 -4.68
N GLU A 132 2.90 20.76 -5.63
CA GLU A 132 2.11 21.94 -5.98
C GLU A 132 1.22 22.39 -4.82
N ALA A 133 0.54 21.48 -4.14
CA ALA A 133 -0.28 21.78 -2.96
C ALA A 133 0.60 22.28 -1.81
N LEU A 134 1.72 21.60 -1.54
CA LEU A 134 2.67 22.01 -0.50
C LEU A 134 3.26 23.40 -0.79
N SER A 135 3.60 23.70 -2.04
CA SER A 135 4.10 25.03 -2.44
C SER A 135 3.06 26.13 -2.23
N GLN A 136 1.79 25.87 -2.55
CA GLN A 136 0.69 26.81 -2.32
C GLN A 136 0.49 27.10 -0.82
N LEU A 137 0.73 26.10 0.03
CA LEU A 137 0.73 26.22 1.48
C LEU A 137 2.03 26.80 2.04
N LYS A 138 3.00 27.16 1.18
CA LYS A 138 4.34 27.67 1.55
C LYS A 138 5.15 26.68 2.38
N LEU A 139 4.97 25.39 2.13
CA LEU A 139 5.68 24.28 2.76
C LEU A 139 6.63 23.64 1.75
N ASP A 140 7.91 23.98 1.82
CA ASP A 140 8.91 23.54 0.83
C ASP A 140 9.90 22.51 1.38
N GLY A 141 10.38 22.73 2.59
CA GLY A 141 11.37 21.90 3.26
C GLY A 141 10.75 20.84 4.17
N LEU A 142 11.52 19.80 4.46
CA LEU A 142 11.09 18.72 5.36
C LEU A 142 10.69 19.25 6.73
N SER A 143 11.55 20.05 7.37
CA SER A 143 11.28 20.64 8.69
C SER A 143 10.00 21.49 8.69
N SER A 144 9.76 22.31 7.66
CA SER A 144 8.53 23.09 7.56
C SER A 144 7.29 22.21 7.42
N VAL A 145 7.37 21.12 6.66
CA VAL A 145 6.24 20.19 6.48
C VAL A 145 5.94 19.45 7.78
N LEU A 146 6.96 18.89 8.43
CA LEU A 146 6.80 18.14 9.69
C LEU A 146 6.30 19.04 10.82
N GLY A 147 6.71 20.30 10.85
CA GLY A 147 6.20 21.29 11.81
C GLY A 147 4.77 21.76 11.56
N ASN A 148 4.10 21.31 10.48
CA ASN A 148 2.75 21.74 10.09
C ASN A 148 1.82 20.56 9.73
N LEU A 149 2.05 19.36 10.29
CA LEU A 149 1.21 18.19 10.01
C LEU A 149 -0.25 18.40 10.45
N ASP A 150 -0.48 18.97 11.63
CA ASP A 150 -1.81 19.33 12.12
C ASP A 150 -2.54 20.28 11.17
N GLY A 151 -1.85 21.32 10.70
CA GLY A 151 -2.43 22.28 9.74
C GLY A 151 -2.75 21.66 8.38
N LEU A 152 -1.93 20.70 7.92
CA LEU A 152 -2.22 19.92 6.71
C LEU A 152 -3.47 19.06 6.89
N TRP A 153 -3.57 18.35 8.03
CA TRP A 153 -4.70 17.48 8.31
C TRP A 153 -6.00 18.27 8.51
N ASP A 154 -5.97 19.37 9.25
CA ASP A 154 -7.10 20.28 9.42
C ASP A 154 -7.60 20.79 8.07
N TYR A 155 -6.71 21.38 7.24
CA TYR A 155 -7.07 21.84 5.90
C TYR A 155 -7.71 20.72 5.04
N ALA A 156 -7.14 19.52 5.08
CA ALA A 156 -7.65 18.38 4.34
C ALA A 156 -9.06 17.95 4.79
N THR A 157 -9.33 18.01 6.10
CA THR A 157 -10.54 17.46 6.71
C THR A 157 -11.65 18.47 7.00
N THR A 158 -11.38 19.78 6.92
CA THR A 158 -12.38 20.83 7.16
C THR A 158 -12.68 21.65 5.91
N ASP A 159 -11.63 22.03 5.18
CA ASP A 159 -11.72 22.94 4.03
C ASP A 159 -11.82 22.23 2.68
N TRP A 160 -11.04 21.16 2.50
CA TRP A 160 -10.88 20.52 1.20
C TRP A 160 -11.85 19.35 0.98
N LEU A 161 -12.11 18.55 2.02
CA LEU A 161 -13.04 17.42 2.00
C LEU A 161 -13.77 17.32 3.34
N THR A 162 -15.08 17.20 3.29
CA THR A 162 -15.90 16.84 4.45
C THR A 162 -16.94 15.79 4.08
N LEU A 163 -17.20 14.88 5.01
CA LEU A 163 -18.35 13.99 4.95
C LEU A 163 -19.49 14.59 5.78
N ARG A 164 -20.65 14.77 5.16
CA ARG A 164 -21.83 15.42 5.74
C ARG A 164 -23.02 14.47 5.74
N CYS A 165 -23.95 14.66 6.67
CA CYS A 165 -25.22 13.96 6.71
C CYS A 165 -26.20 14.59 5.69
N PRO A 166 -26.65 13.87 4.64
CA PRO A 166 -27.53 14.45 3.64
C PRO A 166 -28.85 14.96 4.22
N ASN A 167 -29.20 16.22 3.92
CA ASN A 167 -30.47 16.82 4.30
C ASN A 167 -31.25 17.24 3.04
N ARG A 168 -32.31 16.48 2.71
CA ARG A 168 -33.14 16.73 1.52
C ARG A 168 -33.91 18.06 1.54
N GLN A 169 -34.03 18.70 2.70
CA GLN A 169 -34.71 19.98 2.85
C GLN A 169 -33.78 21.18 2.64
N ASP A 170 -32.46 20.99 2.70
CA ASP A 170 -31.48 22.04 2.47
C ASP A 170 -30.64 21.72 1.23
N GLN A 171 -30.74 22.56 0.19
CA GLN A 171 -29.95 22.40 -1.03
C GLN A 171 -28.48 22.81 -0.84
N THR A 172 -28.15 23.52 0.25
CA THR A 172 -26.80 24.03 0.53
C THR A 172 -25.99 23.00 1.30
N ARG A 173 -25.35 22.08 0.57
CA ARG A 173 -24.60 20.95 1.14
C ARG A 173 -23.52 21.31 2.18
N SER A 174 -22.91 22.49 2.08
CA SER A 174 -21.91 22.96 3.05
C SER A 174 -22.49 23.30 4.43
N ARG A 175 -23.82 23.48 4.54
CA ARG A 175 -24.54 23.73 5.80
C ARG A 175 -25.00 22.45 6.48
N TRP A 176 -24.94 21.31 5.77
CA TRP A 176 -25.30 20.02 6.33
C TRP A 176 -24.41 19.67 7.52
N GLU A 177 -24.97 18.97 8.50
CA GLU A 177 -24.25 18.52 9.67
C GLU A 177 -23.05 17.64 9.27
N ILE A 178 -21.93 17.80 9.97
CA ILE A 178 -20.76 16.94 9.77
C ILE A 178 -21.10 15.54 10.28
N HIS A 179 -20.75 14.52 9.49
CA HIS A 179 -20.93 13.14 9.92
C HIS A 179 -20.12 12.87 11.20
N PRO A 180 -20.67 12.22 12.25
CA PRO A 180 -19.98 12.03 13.53
C PRO A 180 -18.60 11.36 13.39
N LEU A 181 -18.50 10.31 12.59
CA LEU A 181 -17.21 9.67 12.27
C LEU A 181 -16.19 10.68 11.69
N TRP A 182 -16.63 11.60 10.83
CA TRP A 182 -15.75 12.60 10.23
C TRP A 182 -15.27 13.63 11.24
N MET A 183 -16.11 14.00 12.21
CA MET A 183 -15.69 14.88 13.32
C MET A 183 -14.54 14.25 14.11
N LEU A 184 -14.62 12.94 14.39
CA LEU A 184 -13.56 12.21 15.08
C LEU A 184 -12.27 12.18 14.23
N LEU A 185 -12.39 11.88 12.94
CA LEU A 185 -11.24 11.85 12.02
C LEU A 185 -10.58 13.22 11.85
N ALA A 186 -11.36 14.29 11.78
CA ALA A 186 -10.84 15.65 11.70
C ALA A 186 -10.14 16.08 12.99
N SER A 187 -10.54 15.51 14.14
CA SER A 187 -9.95 15.82 15.46
C SER A 187 -8.64 15.09 15.79
N VAL A 188 -8.08 14.32 14.85
CA VAL A 188 -6.81 13.61 15.05
C VAL A 188 -5.68 14.61 15.29
N ASP A 189 -4.96 14.41 16.39
CA ASP A 189 -3.78 15.19 16.79
C ASP A 189 -2.51 14.60 16.17
N TRP A 190 -1.77 15.43 15.43
CA TRP A 190 -0.48 15.14 14.80
C TRP A 190 0.71 15.79 15.51
N ASN A 191 0.47 16.66 16.50
CA ASN A 191 1.52 17.35 17.24
C ASN A 191 1.98 16.56 18.46
N THR A 192 1.10 15.76 19.07
CA THR A 192 1.49 14.86 20.15
C THR A 192 2.29 13.68 19.60
N PRO A 193 3.48 13.37 20.16
CA PRO A 193 4.23 12.17 19.79
C PRO A 193 3.32 10.94 19.87
N GLY A 194 3.19 10.24 18.74
CA GLY A 194 2.33 9.07 18.63
C GLY A 194 2.79 7.89 19.48
N GLY A 195 2.06 6.78 19.37
CA GLY A 195 2.42 5.51 19.98
C GLY A 195 3.81 5.00 19.58
N SER A 196 4.23 3.88 20.17
CA SER A 196 5.57 3.35 19.95
C SER A 196 5.83 3.03 18.48
N LEU A 197 7.06 3.30 18.01
CA LEU A 197 7.54 2.80 16.73
C LEU A 197 7.57 1.27 16.76
N SER A 198 7.38 0.66 15.58
CA SER A 198 7.62 -0.76 15.38
C SER A 198 9.05 -1.11 15.80
N ARG A 199 9.21 -2.16 16.58
CA ARG A 199 10.53 -2.61 17.08
C ARG A 199 11.36 -3.33 16.01
N SER A 200 10.72 -3.77 14.93
CA SER A 200 11.36 -4.54 13.87
C SER A 200 11.03 -3.98 12.50
N PHE A 201 12.01 -4.06 11.61
CA PHE A 201 11.86 -3.76 10.19
C PHE A 201 12.62 -4.79 9.38
N LYS A 202 11.95 -5.41 8.39
CA LYS A 202 12.61 -6.28 7.42
C LYS A 202 12.93 -5.47 6.16
N PRO A 203 14.20 -5.25 5.83
CA PRO A 203 14.58 -4.49 4.64
C PRO A 203 14.35 -5.26 3.36
N THR A 204 14.31 -6.59 3.42
CA THR A 204 14.04 -7.48 2.29
C THR A 204 12.58 -7.40 1.86
N ARG A 205 12.35 -7.37 0.55
CA ARG A 205 11.04 -7.24 -0.11
C ARG A 205 10.75 -8.39 -1.06
N GLY A 206 11.38 -9.54 -0.83
CA GLY A 206 11.22 -10.74 -1.65
C GLY A 206 9.82 -11.35 -1.50
N PRO A 207 9.29 -12.03 -2.53
CA PRO A 207 8.07 -12.81 -2.41
C PRO A 207 8.29 -14.01 -1.47
N SER A 208 7.22 -14.49 -0.82
CA SER A 208 7.29 -15.71 -0.01
C SER A 208 7.55 -16.95 -0.89
N MET A 209 8.16 -17.98 -0.29
CA MET A 209 8.41 -19.24 -0.98
C MET A 209 7.11 -19.94 -1.41
N ALA A 210 6.04 -19.81 -0.64
CA ALA A 210 4.72 -20.30 -1.03
C ALA A 210 4.17 -19.59 -2.28
N TRP A 211 4.36 -18.28 -2.39
CA TRP A 211 3.96 -17.53 -3.58
C TRP A 211 4.76 -17.97 -4.81
N ILE A 212 6.09 -18.10 -4.67
CA ILE A 212 6.96 -18.62 -5.74
C ILE A 212 6.51 -20.03 -6.15
N GLY A 213 6.29 -20.91 -5.18
CA GLY A 213 5.85 -22.29 -5.40
C GLY A 213 4.51 -22.37 -6.13
N SER A 214 3.52 -21.57 -5.74
CA SER A 214 2.21 -21.50 -6.40
C SER A 214 2.31 -21.09 -7.87
N ARG A 215 3.19 -20.11 -8.17
CA ARG A 215 3.46 -19.69 -9.56
C ARG A 215 4.18 -20.77 -10.36
N ALA A 216 5.19 -21.41 -9.77
CA ALA A 216 5.88 -22.53 -10.39
C ALA A 216 4.92 -23.66 -10.74
N LEU A 217 4.04 -24.06 -9.81
CA LEU A 217 3.01 -25.07 -10.02
C LEU A 217 2.05 -24.73 -11.17
N SER A 218 1.61 -23.47 -11.24
CA SER A 218 0.72 -23.01 -12.30
C SER A 218 1.38 -23.12 -13.69
N LEU A 219 2.67 -22.79 -13.78
CA LEU A 219 3.45 -22.91 -15.00
C LEU A 219 3.68 -24.38 -15.38
N MET A 220 4.05 -25.23 -14.41
CA MET A 220 4.21 -26.68 -14.64
C MET A 220 2.92 -27.32 -15.13
N ALA A 221 1.77 -27.00 -14.50
CA ALA A 221 0.47 -27.50 -14.92
C ALA A 221 0.12 -27.07 -16.36
N SER A 222 0.47 -25.84 -16.73
CA SER A 222 0.27 -25.32 -18.10
C SER A 222 1.12 -26.10 -19.11
N THR A 223 2.40 -26.34 -18.81
CA THR A 223 3.31 -27.12 -19.66
C THR A 223 2.83 -28.56 -19.81
N ALA A 224 2.45 -29.23 -18.71
CA ALA A 224 1.93 -30.59 -18.72
C ALA A 224 0.64 -30.72 -19.54
N SER A 225 -0.24 -29.71 -19.45
CA SER A 225 -1.47 -29.65 -20.25
C SER A 225 -1.18 -29.56 -21.75
N LEU A 226 -0.21 -28.75 -22.16
CA LEU A 226 0.18 -28.61 -23.56
C LEU A 226 0.80 -29.90 -24.11
N ASN A 227 1.59 -30.60 -23.28
CA ASN A 227 2.25 -31.87 -23.64
C ASN A 227 1.39 -33.11 -23.33
N ARG A 228 0.15 -32.91 -22.88
CA ARG A 228 -0.88 -33.95 -22.67
C ARG A 228 -0.49 -35.05 -21.68
N HIS A 229 0.18 -34.71 -20.59
CA HIS A 229 0.45 -35.65 -19.49
C HIS A 229 0.10 -35.07 -18.12
N ARG A 230 0.13 -35.93 -17.11
CA ARG A 230 -0.13 -35.58 -15.70
C ARG A 230 1.06 -35.85 -14.77
N ASN A 231 2.21 -36.23 -15.33
CA ASN A 231 3.44 -36.46 -14.56
C ASN A 231 4.06 -35.12 -14.13
N PHE A 232 4.20 -34.94 -12.82
CA PHE A 232 4.71 -33.72 -12.18
C PHE A 232 6.19 -33.46 -12.48
N GLU A 233 7.05 -34.47 -12.33
CA GLU A 233 8.50 -34.34 -12.52
C GLU A 233 8.83 -34.01 -13.98
N HIS A 234 8.17 -34.70 -14.93
CA HIS A 234 8.33 -34.43 -16.36
C HIS A 234 7.93 -32.99 -16.70
N ALA A 235 6.84 -32.49 -16.13
CA ALA A 235 6.38 -31.11 -16.35
C ALA A 235 7.43 -30.08 -15.90
N GLY A 236 8.18 -30.39 -14.83
CA GLY A 236 9.25 -29.54 -14.31
C GLY A 236 10.44 -29.47 -15.26
N ILE A 237 10.87 -30.62 -15.78
CA ILE A 237 11.95 -30.70 -16.77
C ILE A 237 11.58 -29.94 -18.04
N GLU A 238 10.36 -30.14 -18.54
CA GLU A 238 9.87 -29.44 -19.73
C GLU A 238 9.79 -27.92 -19.51
N LEU A 239 9.30 -27.47 -18.35
CA LEU A 239 9.28 -26.05 -18.01
C LEU A 239 10.69 -25.45 -17.99
N MET A 240 11.67 -26.17 -17.43
CA MET A 240 13.07 -25.74 -17.42
C MET A 240 13.64 -25.60 -18.83
N ASN A 241 13.33 -26.53 -19.73
CA ASN A 241 13.75 -26.45 -21.14
C ASN A 241 13.12 -25.24 -21.83
N VAL A 242 11.81 -25.02 -21.66
CA VAL A 242 11.10 -23.85 -22.21
C VAL A 242 11.71 -22.54 -21.70
N ALA A 243 12.06 -22.48 -20.42
CA ALA A 243 12.70 -21.30 -19.82
C ALA A 243 14.12 -21.06 -20.38
N ALA A 244 14.91 -22.12 -20.55
CA ALA A 244 16.26 -22.05 -21.12
C ALA A 244 16.24 -21.56 -22.59
N ASP A 245 15.29 -22.05 -23.40
CA ASP A 245 15.11 -21.61 -24.79
C ASP A 245 14.63 -20.15 -24.87
N ALA A 246 13.75 -19.74 -23.96
CA ALA A 246 13.29 -18.35 -23.89
C ALA A 246 14.44 -17.39 -23.50
N LEU A 247 15.28 -17.79 -22.54
CA LEU A 247 16.44 -17.02 -22.14
C LEU A 247 17.45 -16.89 -23.28
N SER A 248 17.76 -18.00 -23.97
CA SER A 248 18.72 -18.00 -25.07
C SER A 248 18.29 -17.07 -26.19
N ARG A 249 17.03 -17.17 -26.65
CA ARG A 249 16.46 -16.27 -27.67
C ARG A 249 16.48 -14.80 -27.26
N ARG A 250 16.20 -14.51 -25.98
CA ARG A 250 16.23 -13.13 -25.46
C ARG A 250 17.64 -12.55 -25.49
N GLN A 251 18.66 -13.36 -25.21
CA GLN A 251 20.04 -12.89 -25.10
C GLN A 251 20.78 -12.88 -26.44
N GLU A 252 20.39 -13.72 -27.40
CA GLU A 252 20.84 -13.60 -28.80
C GLU A 252 20.60 -12.18 -29.36
N GLN A 253 19.44 -11.60 -29.07
CA GLN A 253 19.11 -10.23 -29.48
C GLN A 253 19.98 -9.16 -28.80
N LYS A 254 20.57 -9.47 -27.65
CA LYS A 254 21.43 -8.57 -26.86
C LYS A 254 22.93 -8.85 -27.02
N GLY A 255 23.32 -9.92 -27.73
CA GLY A 255 24.72 -10.34 -27.85
C GLY A 255 25.34 -10.88 -26.56
N LEU A 256 24.53 -11.33 -25.60
CA LEU A 256 25.00 -11.86 -24.30
C LEU A 256 24.91 -13.40 -24.28
N SER A 257 25.75 -14.03 -23.45
CA SER A 257 25.60 -15.47 -23.16
C SER A 257 24.37 -15.73 -22.29
N PRO A 258 23.71 -16.91 -22.39
CA PRO A 258 22.59 -17.27 -21.51
C PRO A 258 22.94 -17.16 -20.02
N LYS A 259 24.16 -17.57 -19.63
CA LYS A 259 24.64 -17.44 -18.24
C LYS A 259 24.74 -15.98 -17.79
N GLY A 260 25.29 -15.10 -18.65
CA GLY A 260 25.35 -13.67 -18.37
C GLY A 260 23.96 -13.03 -18.25
N GLY A 261 23.04 -13.42 -19.13
CA GLY A 261 21.65 -12.97 -19.09
C GLY A 261 20.89 -13.41 -17.85
N PHE A 262 21.12 -14.63 -17.36
CA PHE A 262 20.54 -15.08 -16.09
C PHE A 262 21.11 -14.29 -14.91
N SER A 263 22.42 -14.01 -14.91
CA SER A 263 23.04 -13.16 -13.88
C SER A 263 22.41 -11.78 -13.83
N GLU A 264 22.18 -11.13 -14.99
CA GLU A 264 21.49 -9.83 -15.08
C GLU A 264 20.09 -9.89 -14.45
N MET A 265 19.34 -10.97 -14.71
CA MET A 265 18.02 -11.19 -14.12
C MET A 265 18.08 -11.40 -12.61
N VAL A 266 19.09 -12.12 -12.11
CA VAL A 266 19.31 -12.29 -10.68
C VAL A 266 19.68 -10.94 -10.04
N ASP A 267 20.52 -10.13 -10.68
CA ASP A 267 20.88 -8.80 -10.19
C ASP A 267 19.68 -7.85 -10.15
N ASP A 268 18.80 -7.93 -11.16
CA ASP A 268 17.52 -7.22 -11.17
C ASP A 268 16.63 -7.66 -10.00
N CYS A 269 16.54 -8.97 -9.74
CA CYS A 269 15.82 -9.50 -8.60
C CYS A 269 16.45 -9.06 -7.27
N ASN A 270 17.77 -9.08 -7.15
CA ASN A 270 18.49 -8.67 -5.95
C ASN A 270 18.24 -7.21 -5.60
N ARG A 271 18.23 -6.33 -6.61
CA ARG A 271 17.84 -4.92 -6.46
C ARG A 271 16.38 -4.78 -6.06
N LYS A 272 15.48 -5.50 -6.75
CA LYS A 272 14.03 -5.43 -6.51
C LYS A 272 13.63 -5.93 -5.12
N PHE A 273 14.23 -7.02 -4.67
CA PHE A 273 13.93 -7.67 -3.40
C PHE A 273 14.82 -7.18 -2.26
N ASN A 274 15.78 -6.29 -2.57
CA ASN A 274 16.75 -5.76 -1.63
C ASN A 274 17.56 -6.87 -0.92
N THR A 275 17.95 -7.91 -1.66
CA THR A 275 18.71 -9.07 -1.16
C THR A 275 20.19 -9.02 -1.51
N ALA A 276 20.65 -7.97 -2.21
CA ALA A 276 22.07 -7.81 -2.57
C ALA A 276 22.96 -7.63 -1.32
N LEU A 277 22.45 -6.95 -0.30
CA LEU A 277 23.16 -6.59 0.92
C LEU A 277 22.42 -7.04 2.20
N ASN A 278 21.28 -7.71 2.06
CA ASN A 278 20.47 -8.17 3.19
C ASN A 278 20.18 -9.66 3.04
N ASP A 279 20.33 -10.40 4.13
CA ASP A 279 19.98 -11.81 4.17
C ASP A 279 18.48 -11.99 3.97
N PHE A 280 18.11 -12.89 3.05
CA PHE A 280 16.73 -13.26 2.84
C PHE A 280 16.32 -14.36 3.81
N GLU A 281 15.48 -14.01 4.78
CA GLU A 281 14.75 -14.99 5.57
C GLU A 281 13.34 -15.15 4.98
N ALA A 282 13.00 -16.36 4.53
CA ALA A 282 11.64 -16.66 4.10
C ALA A 282 10.69 -16.47 5.29
N ASP A 283 9.65 -15.65 5.12
CA ASP A 283 8.60 -15.59 6.13
C ASP A 283 7.98 -16.98 6.31
N PRO A 284 7.74 -17.42 7.56
CA PRO A 284 6.91 -18.60 7.79
C PRO A 284 5.56 -18.37 7.13
N ASP A 285 4.95 -19.45 6.60
CA ASP A 285 3.66 -19.36 5.93
C ASP A 285 2.67 -18.56 6.80
N PRO A 286 1.97 -17.57 6.24
CA PRO A 286 1.07 -16.74 7.02
C PRO A 286 0.05 -17.65 7.71
N VAL A 287 0.07 -17.64 9.04
CA VAL A 287 -1.00 -18.23 9.84
C VAL A 287 -2.23 -17.40 9.54
N LEU A 288 -3.08 -17.89 8.64
CA LEU A 288 -4.35 -17.23 8.34
C LEU A 288 -5.08 -17.00 9.67
N PRO A 289 -5.40 -15.74 10.03
CA PRO A 289 -6.26 -15.47 11.17
C PRO A 289 -7.54 -16.29 10.99
N ASN A 290 -8.00 -16.93 12.08
CA ASN A 290 -9.16 -17.80 12.10
C ASN A 290 -10.27 -17.26 11.18
N LEU A 291 -10.66 -18.08 10.19
CA LEU A 291 -11.63 -17.78 9.13
C LEU A 291 -13.08 -17.69 9.66
N GLN A 292 -13.32 -16.92 10.73
CA GLN A 292 -14.67 -16.59 11.18
C GLN A 292 -15.22 -15.33 10.52
N ASN A 293 -14.41 -14.64 9.71
CA ASN A 293 -14.87 -13.46 9.01
C ASN A 293 -15.74 -13.85 7.77
N PRO A 294 -17.03 -13.45 7.72
CA PRO A 294 -17.93 -13.77 6.60
C PRO A 294 -17.40 -13.32 5.22
N TYR A 295 -16.47 -12.37 5.16
CA TYR A 295 -15.84 -11.93 3.90
C TYR A 295 -15.07 -13.05 3.16
N TYR A 296 -14.57 -14.09 3.85
CA TYR A 296 -13.84 -15.20 3.20
C TYR A 296 -14.75 -16.28 2.58
N ARG A 297 -15.99 -16.43 3.05
CA ARG A 297 -16.92 -17.44 2.50
C ARG A 297 -17.24 -17.20 1.03
N ALA A 298 -17.22 -15.95 0.58
CA ALA A 298 -17.50 -15.59 -0.81
C ALA A 298 -16.43 -16.05 -1.81
N LYS A 299 -15.16 -16.22 -1.39
CA LYS A 299 -14.06 -16.63 -2.29
C LYS A 299 -13.93 -18.14 -2.49
N GLN A 300 -14.46 -18.96 -1.59
CA GLN A 300 -14.43 -20.42 -1.69
C GLN A 300 -15.70 -21.02 -2.30
N GLY A 301 -16.73 -20.22 -2.57
CA GLY A 301 -17.99 -20.67 -3.15
C GLY A 301 -18.02 -20.58 -4.67
N PHE A 302 -17.25 -21.42 -5.38
CA PHE A 302 -17.70 -21.84 -6.71
C PHE A 302 -18.59 -23.07 -6.52
N PRO A 303 -19.91 -23.01 -6.80
CA PRO A 303 -20.71 -24.21 -6.81
C PRO A 303 -20.19 -25.12 -7.92
N ASN A 304 -19.81 -26.34 -7.55
CA ASN A 304 -19.70 -27.47 -8.47
C ASN A 304 -20.99 -27.51 -9.31
N ARG A 305 -20.95 -26.99 -10.54
CA ARG A 305 -21.96 -27.32 -11.53
C ARG A 305 -21.58 -28.68 -12.08
N GLY A 306 -22.08 -29.72 -11.40
CA GLY A 306 -22.24 -31.02 -12.01
C GLY A 306 -23.26 -30.89 -13.15
N VAL A 307 -22.81 -31.17 -14.36
CA VAL A 307 -23.57 -31.86 -15.42
C VAL A 307 -22.58 -32.78 -16.10
#